data_AF-A0A401M223-F1
#
_entry.id   AF-A0A401M223-F1
#
_cell.length_a   1.000
_cell.length_b   1.000
_cell.length_c   1.000
_cell.angle_alpha   90.00
_cell.angle_beta   90.00
_cell.angle_gamma   90.00
#
_symmetry.space_group_name_H-M   'P 1'
#
loop_
_entity.id
_entity.type
_entity.pdbx_description
1 polymer ?
#
loop_
_entity_poly.entity_id
_entity_poly.type
_entity_poly.pdbx_seq_one_letter_code
_entity_poly.pdbx_strand_id
1 'polypeptide(L)'
;MTKKPIYIVDDKEVSEKDLISISANDIKGLNVYKSSDGKRVFEFDTKNNVSTYVTVRGLVKDTAGNTLPKAKINVKGGAVKGTVTDEEGYFVLRVPKNGILQVSYKGMATSTLNASSQLMVTMKKEESR
;
A
#
# COMPACT_ATOMS: atom_id res chain seq x y z
N MET A 1 21.91 12.47 -12.31
CA MET A 1 22.30 11.10 -11.87
C MET A 1 21.04 10.29 -11.59
N THR A 2 20.85 9.17 -12.29
CA THR A 2 19.75 8.23 -12.02
C THR A 2 20.05 7.44 -10.75
N LYS A 3 19.12 7.44 -9.78
CA LYS A 3 19.26 6.65 -8.55
C LYS A 3 19.27 5.15 -8.89
N LYS A 4 20.12 4.36 -8.22
CA LYS A 4 20.14 2.89 -8.39
C LYS A 4 18.75 2.30 -8.09
N PRO A 5 18.30 1.29 -8.86
CA PRO A 5 17.04 0.62 -8.58
C PRO A 5 17.13 -0.24 -7.32
N ILE A 6 15.97 -0.58 -6.78
CA ILE A 6 15.78 -1.55 -5.70
C ILE A 6 15.24 -2.84 -6.32
N TYR A 7 15.77 -3.98 -5.92
CA TYR A 7 15.27 -5.30 -6.32
C TYR A 7 14.59 -5.94 -5.11
N ILE A 8 13.37 -6.40 -5.29
CA ILE A 8 12.60 -7.11 -4.28
C ILE A 8 12.27 -8.49 -4.82
N VAL A 9 12.51 -9.53 -4.03
CA VAL A 9 12.11 -10.91 -4.33
C VAL A 9 11.31 -11.40 -3.14
N ASP A 10 10.09 -11.89 -3.39
CA ASP A 10 9.20 -12.41 -2.35
C ASP A 10 9.08 -11.45 -1.17
N ASP A 11 8.80 -10.18 -1.50
CA ASP A 11 8.62 -9.06 -0.58
C ASP A 11 9.87 -8.64 0.23
N LYS A 12 11.05 -9.19 -0.07
CA LYS A 12 12.33 -8.82 0.57
C LYS A 12 13.27 -8.11 -0.41
N GLU A 13 13.88 -7.01 0.02
CA GLU A 13 14.94 -6.37 -0.75
C GLU A 13 16.17 -7.30 -0.85
N VAL A 14 16.69 -7.46 -2.07
CA VAL A 14 17.82 -8.34 -2.37
C VAL A 14 18.91 -7.60 -3.14
N SER A 15 20.15 -8.13 -3.07
CA SER A 15 21.22 -7.60 -3.93
C SER A 15 21.03 -8.06 -5.38
N GLU A 16 21.69 -7.38 -6.31
CA GLU A 16 21.72 -7.81 -7.72
C GLU A 16 22.32 -9.22 -7.87
N LYS A 17 23.31 -9.58 -7.04
CA LYS A 17 23.91 -10.92 -7.01
C LYS A 17 22.90 -11.98 -6.60
N ASP A 18 22.06 -11.69 -5.62
CA ASP A 18 21.03 -12.62 -5.16
C ASP A 18 19.92 -12.74 -6.22
N LEU A 19 19.56 -11.63 -6.88
CA LEU A 19 18.57 -11.63 -7.96
C LEU A 19 18.98 -12.55 -9.12
N ILE A 20 20.22 -12.45 -9.60
CA ILE A 20 20.71 -13.27 -10.72
C ILE A 20 20.84 -14.76 -10.36
N SER A 21 20.81 -15.11 -9.08
CA SER A 21 20.84 -16.51 -8.63
C SER A 21 19.48 -17.22 -8.76
N ILE A 22 18.40 -16.44 -8.98
CA ILE A 22 17.04 -16.97 -9.08
C ILE A 22 16.80 -17.51 -10.50
N SER A 23 16.28 -18.72 -10.57
CA SER A 23 15.85 -19.31 -11.84
C SER A 23 14.69 -18.51 -12.42
N ALA A 24 14.80 -18.12 -13.70
CA ALA A 24 13.69 -17.46 -14.40
C ALA A 24 12.42 -18.33 -14.43
N ASN A 25 12.55 -19.66 -14.36
CA ASN A 25 11.43 -20.58 -14.29
C ASN A 25 10.66 -20.49 -12.97
N ASP A 26 11.24 -19.93 -11.92
CA ASP A 26 10.59 -19.78 -10.61
C ASP A 26 9.84 -18.45 -10.48
N ILE A 27 10.02 -17.51 -11.42
CA ILE A 27 9.33 -16.23 -11.42
C ILE A 27 7.89 -16.41 -11.91
N LYS A 28 6.94 -16.00 -11.07
CA LYS A 28 5.50 -15.98 -11.35
C LYS A 28 5.03 -14.62 -11.84
N GLY A 29 5.62 -13.53 -11.36
CA GLY A 29 5.18 -12.18 -11.68
C GLY A 29 6.27 -11.13 -11.47
N LEU A 30 6.10 -9.98 -12.12
CA LEU A 30 6.95 -8.80 -11.97
C LEU A 30 6.06 -7.56 -11.81
N ASN A 31 6.27 -6.82 -10.73
CA ASN A 31 5.72 -5.49 -10.53
C ASN A 31 6.83 -4.44 -10.63
N VAL A 32 6.53 -3.32 -11.29
CA VAL A 32 7.47 -2.20 -11.44
C VAL A 32 6.79 -0.92 -10.98
N TYR A 33 7.39 -0.25 -9.99
CA TYR A 33 6.86 1.00 -9.45
C TYR A 33 7.97 1.94 -9.01
N LYS A 34 7.59 3.17 -8.63
CA LYS A 34 8.51 4.18 -8.10
C LYS A 34 8.28 4.30 -6.60
N SER A 35 9.33 4.12 -5.81
CA SER A 35 9.30 4.34 -4.36
C SER A 35 9.12 5.82 -4.02
N SER A 36 8.76 6.12 -2.77
CA SER A 36 8.60 7.49 -2.28
C SER A 36 9.88 8.33 -2.39
N ASP A 37 11.05 7.71 -2.24
CA ASP A 37 12.37 8.35 -2.44
C ASP A 37 12.75 8.52 -3.92
N GLY A 38 11.91 8.08 -4.84
CA GLY A 38 12.05 8.25 -6.29
C GLY A 38 12.92 7.22 -6.99
N LYS A 39 13.35 6.15 -6.32
CA LYS A 39 13.99 4.99 -6.97
C LYS A 39 12.96 4.15 -7.74
N ARG A 40 13.42 3.45 -8.79
CA ARG A 40 12.61 2.41 -9.44
C ARG A 40 12.74 1.13 -8.62
N VAL A 41 11.63 0.44 -8.43
CA VAL A 41 11.57 -0.85 -7.73
C VAL A 41 11.12 -1.91 -8.72
N PHE A 42 11.87 -3.01 -8.77
CA PHE A 42 11.49 -4.24 -9.48
C PHE A 42 11.18 -5.30 -8.42
N GLU A 43 9.92 -5.69 -8.34
CA GLU A 43 9.43 -6.68 -7.38
C GLU A 43 9.05 -7.96 -8.12
N PHE A 44 9.79 -9.03 -7.85
CA PHE A 44 9.61 -10.35 -8.42
C PHE A 44 8.88 -11.23 -7.41
N ASP A 45 7.77 -11.82 -7.84
CA ASP A 45 7.07 -12.86 -7.08
C ASP A 45 7.49 -14.23 -7.62
N THR A 46 8.00 -15.10 -6.75
CA THR A 46 8.28 -16.49 -7.12
C THR A 46 7.05 -17.38 -6.99
N LYS A 47 7.07 -18.56 -7.61
CA LYS A 47 6.00 -19.56 -7.54
C LYS A 47 5.67 -19.99 -6.12
N ASN A 48 6.66 -19.99 -5.22
CA ASN A 48 6.51 -20.43 -3.83
C ASN A 48 6.34 -19.27 -2.84
N ASN A 49 6.19 -18.03 -3.33
CA ASN A 49 6.01 -16.88 -2.46
C ASN A 49 4.72 -17.00 -1.65
N VAL A 50 4.85 -16.96 -0.33
CA VAL A 50 3.75 -16.63 0.57
C VAL A 50 3.87 -15.15 0.88
N SER A 51 3.19 -14.33 0.07
CA SER A 51 3.38 -12.88 0.14
C SER A 51 3.13 -12.35 1.56
N THR A 52 4.04 -11.51 2.03
CA THR A 52 3.92 -10.74 3.26
C THR A 52 3.11 -9.45 3.06
N TYR A 53 2.60 -9.22 1.85
CA TYR A 53 1.71 -8.11 1.50
C TYR A 53 0.27 -8.58 1.30
N VAL A 54 -0.65 -7.63 1.33
CA VAL A 54 -2.07 -7.79 1.05
C VAL A 54 -2.56 -6.64 0.19
N THR A 55 -3.42 -6.94 -0.78
CA THR A 55 -4.20 -5.92 -1.49
C THR A 55 -5.44 -5.58 -0.68
N VAL A 56 -5.42 -4.41 -0.06
CA VAL A 56 -6.55 -3.84 0.67
C VAL A 56 -7.53 -3.28 -0.36
N ARG A 57 -8.78 -3.72 -0.30
CA ARG A 57 -9.92 -3.08 -0.96
C ARG A 57 -10.79 -2.47 0.12
N GLY A 58 -11.04 -1.17 0.06
CA GLY A 58 -11.82 -0.54 1.11
C GLY A 58 -12.75 0.55 0.63
N LEU A 59 -13.68 0.89 1.52
CA LEU A 59 -14.66 1.96 1.38
C LEU A 59 -14.51 2.90 2.56
N VAL A 60 -14.46 4.20 2.31
CA VAL A 60 -14.41 5.24 3.34
C VAL A 60 -15.72 6.00 3.37
N LYS A 61 -16.33 6.12 4.54
CA LYS A 61 -17.59 6.85 4.79
C LYS A 61 -17.54 7.65 6.08
N ASP A 62 -18.47 8.58 6.25
CA ASP A 62 -18.72 9.25 7.53
C ASP A 62 -19.71 8.47 8.42
N THR A 63 -19.97 8.98 9.62
CA THR A 63 -20.94 8.39 10.57
C THR A 63 -22.39 8.48 10.10
N ALA A 64 -22.71 9.35 9.15
CA ALA A 64 -24.04 9.46 8.55
C ALA A 64 -24.23 8.49 7.37
N GLY A 65 -23.17 7.78 6.96
CA GLY A 65 -23.19 6.82 5.86
C GLY A 65 -22.81 7.41 4.50
N ASN A 66 -22.48 8.70 4.43
CA ASN A 66 -22.04 9.32 3.18
C ASN A 66 -20.62 8.84 2.85
N THR A 67 -20.39 8.46 1.59
CA THR A 67 -19.06 8.08 1.12
C THR A 67 -18.15 9.30 1.06
N LEU A 68 -16.85 9.08 1.28
CA LEU A 68 -15.85 10.14 1.33
C LEU A 68 -14.89 10.03 0.14
N PRO A 69 -15.19 10.71 -0.98
CA PRO A 69 -14.28 10.76 -2.12
C PRO A 69 -13.04 11.59 -1.83
N LYS A 70 -11.91 11.29 -2.46
CA LYS A 70 -10.60 11.96 -2.23
C LYS A 70 -10.05 11.89 -0.80
N ALA A 71 -10.54 10.97 0.04
CA ALA A 71 -9.89 10.64 1.30
C ALA A 71 -8.48 10.10 1.03
N LYS A 72 -7.50 10.53 1.83
CA LYS A 72 -6.11 10.13 1.69
C LYS A 72 -5.84 8.88 2.53
N ILE A 73 -5.25 7.85 1.93
CA ILE A 73 -4.82 6.63 2.61
C ILE A 73 -3.30 6.57 2.53
N ASN A 74 -2.63 6.61 3.69
CA ASN A 74 -1.18 6.47 3.79
C ASN A 74 -0.82 5.24 4.63
N VAL A 75 0.39 4.72 4.45
CA VAL A 75 0.95 3.64 5.28
C VAL A 75 1.89 4.25 6.31
N LYS A 76 1.59 4.07 7.60
CA LYS A 76 2.39 4.63 8.70
C LYS A 76 3.79 4.03 8.67
N GLY A 77 4.82 4.89 8.65
CA GLY A 77 6.23 4.48 8.68
C GLY A 77 6.70 3.70 7.44
N GLY A 78 5.88 3.58 6.40
CA GLY A 78 6.16 2.74 5.24
C GLY A 78 6.76 3.51 4.06
N ALA A 79 7.53 2.81 3.23
CA ALA A 79 7.98 3.31 1.92
C ALA A 79 6.89 3.19 0.83
N VAL A 80 5.76 2.56 1.15
CA VAL A 80 4.63 2.36 0.23
C VAL A 80 3.94 3.70 -0.03
N LYS A 81 3.85 4.06 -1.31
CA LYS A 81 3.10 5.24 -1.74
C LYS A 81 1.62 5.05 -1.40
N GLY A 82 1.05 6.01 -0.68
CA GLY A 82 -0.38 6.04 -0.37
C GLY A 82 -1.28 6.16 -1.61
N THR A 83 -2.58 6.02 -1.41
CA THR A 83 -3.61 6.21 -2.43
C THR A 83 -4.66 7.22 -1.96
N VAL A 84 -5.61 7.55 -2.83
CA VAL A 84 -6.80 8.32 -2.50
C VAL A 84 -8.04 7.55 -2.90
N THR A 85 -9.15 7.77 -2.20
CA THR A 85 -10.43 7.22 -2.64
C THR A 85 -10.89 7.85 -3.96
N ASP A 86 -11.60 7.06 -4.76
CA ASP A 86 -12.30 7.52 -5.96
C ASP A 86 -13.58 8.31 -5.62
N GLU A 87 -14.39 8.63 -6.63
CA GLU A 87 -15.63 9.41 -6.47
C GLU A 87 -16.72 8.68 -5.66
N GLU A 88 -16.64 7.35 -5.58
CA GLU A 88 -17.57 6.51 -4.82
C GLU A 88 -17.05 6.22 -3.40
N GLY A 89 -15.85 6.71 -3.06
CA GLY A 89 -15.23 6.51 -1.75
C GLY A 89 -14.44 5.19 -1.63
N TYR A 90 -14.25 4.46 -2.72
CA TYR A 90 -13.49 3.21 -2.73
C TYR A 90 -12.00 3.46 -2.95
N PHE A 91 -11.17 2.55 -2.43
CA PHE A 91 -9.73 2.54 -2.70
C PHE A 91 -9.19 1.12 -2.82
N VAL A 92 -8.08 1.00 -3.56
CA VAL A 92 -7.27 -0.21 -3.64
C VAL A 92 -5.82 0.15 -3.33
N LEU A 93 -5.19 -0.56 -2.39
CA LEU A 93 -3.79 -0.34 -2.00
C LEU A 93 -3.12 -1.64 -1.60
N ARG A 94 -1.95 -1.94 -2.18
CA ARG A 94 -1.11 -3.08 -1.76
C ARG A 94 -0.16 -2.62 -0.65
N VAL A 95 -0.19 -3.30 0.49
CA VAL A 95 0.59 -2.94 1.70
C VAL A 95 1.09 -4.19 2.42
N PRO A 96 2.11 -4.12 3.29
CA PRO A 96 2.48 -5.23 4.16
C PRO A 96 1.28 -5.69 5.00
N LYS A 97 1.15 -7.00 5.24
CA LYS A 97 0.07 -7.62 6.04
C LYS A 97 -0.01 -7.07 7.47
N ASN A 98 1.13 -6.70 8.03
CA ASN A 98 1.25 -6.05 9.34
C ASN A 98 1.28 -4.51 9.24
N GLY A 99 1.00 -3.95 8.07
CA GLY A 99 1.00 -2.52 7.81
C GLY A 99 -0.13 -1.82 8.56
N ILE A 100 0.12 -0.57 8.92
CA ILE A 100 -0.86 0.31 9.56
C ILE A 100 -1.26 1.38 8.55
N LEU A 101 -2.54 1.49 8.25
CA LEU A 101 -3.12 2.52 7.41
C LEU A 101 -3.53 3.74 8.24
N GLN A 102 -3.26 4.92 7.71
CA GLN A 102 -3.77 6.19 8.20
C GLN A 102 -4.67 6.81 7.14
N VAL A 103 -5.94 6.99 7.50
CA VAL A 103 -6.96 7.57 6.63
C VAL A 103 -7.27 8.98 7.12
N SER A 104 -7.14 9.96 6.24
CA SER A 104 -7.42 11.36 6.54
C SER A 104 -8.32 11.99 5.49
N TYR A 105 -9.20 12.87 5.96
CA TYR A 105 -10.15 13.61 5.14
C TYR A 105 -10.40 14.98 5.78
N LYS A 106 -10.63 16.01 4.98
CA LYS A 106 -10.75 17.39 5.48
C LYS A 106 -11.93 17.50 6.46
N GLY A 107 -11.67 18.02 7.66
CA GLY A 107 -12.69 18.18 8.72
C GLY A 107 -13.05 16.90 9.49
N MET A 108 -12.31 15.81 9.28
CA MET A 108 -12.50 14.54 9.97
C MET A 108 -11.27 14.17 10.80
N ALA A 109 -11.49 13.50 11.93
CA ALA A 109 -10.43 12.92 12.73
C ALA A 109 -9.70 11.81 11.94
N THR A 110 -8.37 11.84 11.97
CA THR A 110 -7.54 10.82 11.30
C THR A 110 -7.81 9.44 11.92
N SER A 111 -8.16 8.48 11.08
CA SER A 111 -8.39 7.10 11.50
C SER A 111 -7.15 6.25 11.26
N THR A 112 -6.74 5.45 12.25
CA THR A 112 -5.58 4.55 12.16
C THR A 112 -6.04 3.11 12.34
N LEU A 113 -5.69 2.23 11.41
CA LEU A 113 -6.22 0.86 11.33
C LEU A 113 -5.19 -0.10 10.76
N ASN A 114 -5.23 -1.37 11.18
CA ASN A 114 -4.40 -2.42 10.61
C ASN A 114 -4.86 -2.76 9.19
N ALA A 115 -3.90 -3.11 8.34
CA ALA A 115 -4.19 -3.60 7.00
C ALA A 115 -5.01 -4.89 7.04
N SER A 116 -6.01 -4.98 6.18
CA SER A 116 -6.85 -6.16 5.96
C SER A 116 -7.23 -6.23 4.48
N SER A 117 -7.53 -7.41 3.95
CA SER A 117 -7.94 -7.57 2.55
C SER A 117 -9.19 -6.76 2.21
N GLN A 118 -10.08 -6.57 3.19
CA GLN A 118 -11.27 -5.73 3.10
C GLN A 118 -11.37 -4.79 4.29
N LEU A 119 -11.68 -3.52 4.03
CA LEU A 119 -11.88 -2.50 5.07
C LEU A 119 -13.09 -1.62 4.79
N MET A 120 -13.95 -1.47 5.80
CA MET A 120 -14.92 -0.37 5.85
C MET A 120 -14.45 0.63 6.90
N VAL A 121 -14.09 1.83 6.47
CA VAL A 121 -13.59 2.90 7.33
C VAL A 121 -14.71 3.88 7.58
N THR A 122 -15.10 4.05 8.84
CA THR A 122 -16.07 5.07 9.25
C THR A 122 -15.32 6.21 9.95
N MET A 123 -15.22 7.36 9.30
CA MET A 123 -14.55 8.55 9.81
C MET A 123 -15.50 9.37 10.68
N LYS A 124 -14.97 9.87 11.81
CA LYS A 124 -15.68 10.79 12.70
C LYS A 124 -15.22 12.22 12.43
N LYS A 125 -16.10 13.21 12.66
CA LYS A 125 -15.72 14.62 12.59
C LYS A 125 -14.61 14.90 13.60
N GLU A 126 -13.73 15.84 13.24
CA GLU A 126 -12.75 16.36 14.19
C GLU A 126 -13.47 17.21 15.23
N GLU A 127 -13.38 16.84 16.50
CA GLU A 127 -13.95 17.65 17.58
C GLU A 127 -13.10 18.91 17.73
N SER A 128 -13.75 20.08 17.62
CA SER A 128 -13.13 21.35 17.96
C SER A 128 -12.87 21.35 19.46
N ARG A 129 -11.60 21.48 19.86
CA ARG A 129 -11.21 21.70 21.25
C ARG A 129 -11.56 23.11 21.70
#